data_AF-A0A385SVZ0-F1
#
_entry.id   AF-A0A385SVZ0-F1
#
_cell.length_a   1.000
_cell.length_b   1.000
_cell.length_c   1.000
_cell.angle_alpha   90.00
_cell.angle_beta   90.00
_cell.angle_gamma   90.00
#
_symmetry.space_group_name_H-M   'P 1'
#
loop_
_entity.id
_entity.type
_entity.pdbx_description
1 polymer ?
#
loop_
_entity_poly.entity_id
_entity_poly.type
_entity_poly.pdbx_seq_one_letter_code
_entity_poly.pdbx_strand_id
1 'polypeptide(L)'
;MNIEPVQVLTVSSRKRRIAAFLIDHFVITFLMVALIFLILGPGFMDNDNFSKFMTTLWLVGVPGFLLYFAKDSIRGISAGRWIMGIMVRDADNPQEVPSPGRLAIRNLFLILWPVEFIALAVSPEKKRLGDKSMKTVVVKNPNKAAKLPRVLALVGVGLAFFVFSFLFAGNALKNSDAYKIAVKEIEHNEEILEETGGIKGYGMMPKGNISIVNGRGEAQLEINVTGNKKDITVNVFLTKEPHEEWKLVEFSKE
;
A
#
# COMPACT_ATOMS: atom_id res chain seq x y z
N MET A 1 -35.74 -10.28 37.89
CA MET A 1 -35.21 -10.51 36.53
C MET A 1 -34.95 -9.13 35.93
N ASN A 2 -33.69 -8.65 35.97
CA ASN A 2 -33.33 -7.37 35.37
C ASN A 2 -33.34 -7.56 33.85
N ILE A 3 -34.39 -7.08 33.20
CA ILE A 3 -34.45 -7.00 31.75
C ILE A 3 -33.51 -5.84 31.39
N GLU A 4 -32.30 -6.15 30.94
CA GLU A 4 -31.41 -5.12 30.39
C GLU A 4 -32.17 -4.38 29.27
N PRO A 5 -32.18 -3.03 29.26
CA PRO A 5 -32.93 -2.29 28.28
C PRO A 5 -32.41 -2.63 26.87
N VAL A 6 -33.32 -3.07 25.99
CA VAL A 6 -33.02 -3.36 24.58
C VAL A 6 -32.39 -2.13 23.96
N GLN A 7 -31.09 -2.19 23.69
CA GLN A 7 -30.32 -1.04 23.26
C GLN A 7 -30.70 -0.66 21.83
N VAL A 8 -31.38 0.47 21.65
CA VAL A 8 -31.81 0.94 20.32
C VAL A 8 -30.59 1.30 19.47
N LEU A 9 -30.33 0.49 18.45
CA LEU A 9 -29.19 0.67 17.55
C LEU A 9 -29.51 1.73 16.50
N THR A 10 -28.75 2.82 16.50
CA THR A 10 -28.94 3.92 15.54
C THR A 10 -28.20 3.66 14.23
N VAL A 11 -28.88 3.92 13.10
CA VAL A 11 -28.29 3.79 11.77
C VAL A 11 -27.10 4.76 11.62
N SER A 12 -26.03 4.25 11.01
CA SER A 12 -24.82 5.04 10.77
C SER A 12 -24.99 6.09 9.66
N SER A 13 -24.21 7.17 9.73
CA SER A 13 -24.21 8.20 8.70
C SER A 13 -23.46 7.76 7.44
N ARG A 14 -23.85 8.31 6.27
CA ARG A 14 -23.18 8.03 4.98
C ARG A 14 -21.67 8.27 5.06
N LYS A 15 -21.26 9.41 5.63
CA LYS A 15 -19.84 9.79 5.80
C LYS A 15 -19.02 8.71 6.51
N ARG A 16 -19.55 8.13 7.60
CA ARG A 16 -18.84 7.06 8.34
C ARG A 16 -18.76 5.75 7.56
N ARG A 17 -19.78 5.44 6.77
CA ARG A 17 -19.80 4.24 5.92
C ARG A 17 -18.81 4.36 4.77
N ILE A 18 -18.78 5.52 4.12
CA ILE A 18 -17.83 5.83 3.05
C ILE A 18 -16.40 5.79 3.59
N ALA A 19 -16.12 6.46 4.72
CA ALA A 19 -14.80 6.42 5.34
C ALA A 19 -14.37 5.00 5.72
N ALA A 20 -15.26 4.19 6.33
CA ALA A 20 -14.94 2.80 6.65
C ALA A 20 -14.65 1.96 5.39
N PHE A 21 -15.42 2.18 4.31
CA PHE A 21 -15.21 1.52 3.02
C PHE A 21 -13.84 1.86 2.43
N LEU A 22 -13.47 3.14 2.41
CA LEU A 22 -12.17 3.60 1.91
C LEU A 22 -11.01 3.07 2.75
N ILE A 23 -11.13 3.10 4.08
CA ILE A 23 -10.09 2.57 4.98
C ILE A 23 -9.91 1.07 4.76
N ASP A 24 -11.00 0.30 4.68
CA ASP A 24 -10.90 -1.14 4.42
C ASP A 24 -10.25 -1.45 3.08
N HIS A 25 -10.63 -0.71 2.03
CA HIS A 25 -10.07 -0.87 0.71
C HIS A 25 -8.58 -0.54 0.71
N PHE A 26 -8.19 0.60 1.29
CA PHE A 26 -6.80 1.02 1.41
C PHE A 26 -5.94 0.03 2.21
N VAL A 27 -6.40 -0.40 3.39
CA VAL A 27 -5.63 -1.32 4.26
C VAL A 27 -5.33 -2.64 3.55
N ILE A 28 -6.34 -3.23 2.91
CA ILE A 28 -6.20 -4.56 2.31
C ILE A 28 -5.42 -4.48 1.00
N THR A 29 -5.66 -3.45 0.17
CA THR A 29 -4.86 -3.24 -1.05
C THR A 29 -3.41 -2.91 -0.72
N PHE A 30 -3.15 -2.06 0.28
CA PHE A 30 -1.80 -1.80 0.76
C PHE A 30 -1.10 -3.08 1.21
N LEU A 31 -1.75 -3.91 2.02
CA LEU A 31 -1.18 -5.17 2.49
C LEU A 31 -0.86 -6.12 1.33
N MET A 32 -1.77 -6.25 0.36
CA MET A 32 -1.54 -7.08 -0.84
C MET A 32 -0.36 -6.55 -1.67
N VAL A 33 -0.33 -5.25 -1.96
CA VAL A 33 0.72 -4.61 -2.75
C VAL A 33 2.08 -4.69 -2.06
N ALA A 34 2.12 -4.42 -0.75
CA ALA A 34 3.34 -4.56 0.04
C ALA A 34 3.88 -5.98 0.01
N LEU A 35 3.00 -6.99 0.16
CA LEU A 35 3.40 -8.39 0.11
C LEU A 35 3.90 -8.80 -1.29
N ILE A 36 3.24 -8.34 -2.37
CA ILE A 36 3.69 -8.56 -3.75
C ILE A 36 5.12 -8.02 -3.92
N PHE A 37 5.36 -6.77 -3.53
CA PHE A 37 6.68 -6.15 -3.67
C PHE A 37 7.75 -6.79 -2.79
N LEU A 38 7.40 -7.26 -1.59
CA LEU A 38 8.32 -8.01 -0.73
C LEU A 38 8.72 -9.36 -1.36
N ILE A 39 7.79 -10.07 -1.98
CA ILE A 39 8.06 -11.37 -2.63
C ILE A 39 8.86 -11.18 -3.93
N LEU A 40 8.53 -10.18 -4.73
CA LEU A 40 9.26 -9.87 -5.95
C LEU A 40 10.68 -9.41 -5.65
N GLY A 41 10.85 -8.66 -4.55
CA GLY A 41 12.09 -8.01 -4.19
C GLY A 41 12.35 -6.77 -5.05
N PRO A 42 13.51 -6.13 -4.86
CA PRO A 42 13.82 -4.86 -5.52
C PRO A 42 14.15 -4.99 -7.01
N GLY A 43 14.53 -6.18 -7.50
CA GLY A 43 14.76 -6.48 -8.92
C GLY A 43 13.47 -6.70 -9.74
N PHE A 44 12.32 -6.25 -9.25
CA PHE A 44 11.03 -6.44 -9.94
C PHE A 44 10.94 -5.73 -11.29
N MET A 45 11.87 -4.81 -11.58
CA MET A 45 11.94 -4.05 -12.83
C MET A 45 12.73 -4.78 -13.93
N ASP A 46 13.32 -5.94 -13.66
CA ASP A 46 14.08 -6.70 -14.66
C ASP A 46 13.15 -7.53 -15.56
N ASN A 47 13.40 -7.49 -16.87
CA ASN A 47 12.50 -8.08 -17.89
C ASN A 47 12.31 -9.60 -17.76
N ASP A 48 13.28 -10.32 -17.20
CA ASP A 48 13.22 -11.78 -17.03
C ASP A 48 12.23 -12.21 -15.92
N ASN A 49 11.70 -11.25 -15.14
CA ASN A 49 10.82 -11.52 -14.01
C ASN A 49 9.33 -11.50 -14.33
N PHE A 50 8.89 -11.39 -15.60
CA PHE A 50 7.46 -11.28 -15.92
C PHE A 50 6.62 -12.51 -15.47
N SER A 51 7.14 -13.72 -15.66
CA SER A 51 6.47 -14.95 -15.21
C SER A 51 6.38 -15.03 -13.68
N LYS A 52 7.46 -14.62 -12.99
CA LYS A 52 7.51 -14.48 -11.52
C LYS A 52 6.50 -13.44 -11.05
N PHE A 53 6.43 -12.29 -11.70
CA PHE A 53 5.45 -11.23 -11.45
C PHE A 53 4.02 -11.76 -11.52
N MET A 54 3.64 -12.39 -12.63
CA MET A 54 2.30 -12.96 -12.81
C MET A 54 1.99 -14.03 -11.76
N THR A 55 2.95 -14.91 -11.45
CA THR A 55 2.78 -15.95 -10.43
C THR A 55 2.58 -15.36 -9.04
N THR A 56 3.35 -14.33 -8.68
CA THR A 56 3.20 -13.61 -7.40
C THR A 56 1.86 -12.88 -7.31
N LEU A 57 1.39 -12.28 -8.40
CA LEU A 57 0.06 -11.66 -8.44
C LEU A 57 -1.05 -12.66 -8.14
N TRP A 58 -1.01 -13.87 -8.70
CA TRP A 58 -1.99 -14.91 -8.41
C TRP A 58 -1.86 -15.43 -6.97
N LEU A 59 -0.62 -15.70 -6.53
CA LEU A 59 -0.30 -16.23 -5.21
C LEU A 59 -0.78 -15.31 -4.08
N VAL A 60 -0.61 -13.99 -4.23
CA VAL A 60 -1.05 -13.00 -3.24
C VAL A 60 -2.50 -12.56 -3.51
N GLY A 61 -2.86 -12.41 -4.78
CA GLY A 61 -4.15 -11.92 -5.23
C GLY A 61 -5.31 -12.77 -4.74
N VAL A 62 -5.26 -14.08 -4.99
CA VAL A 62 -6.38 -15.00 -4.65
C VAL A 62 -6.64 -15.03 -3.14
N PRO A 63 -5.64 -15.29 -2.26
CA PRO A 63 -5.86 -15.22 -0.82
C PRO A 63 -6.24 -13.82 -0.34
N GLY A 64 -5.65 -12.77 -0.93
CA GLY A 64 -5.96 -11.38 -0.61
C GLY A 64 -7.43 -11.02 -0.88
N PHE A 65 -7.99 -11.44 -2.01
CA PHE A 65 -9.41 -11.25 -2.31
C PHE A 65 -10.31 -12.08 -1.40
N LEU A 66 -9.94 -13.30 -1.03
CA LEU A 66 -10.68 -14.10 -0.05
C LEU A 66 -10.74 -13.40 1.30
N LEU A 67 -9.60 -12.88 1.78
CA LEU A 67 -9.55 -12.06 2.99
C LEU A 67 -10.38 -10.78 2.83
N TYR A 68 -10.38 -10.16 1.64
CA TYR A 68 -11.15 -8.95 1.39
C TYR A 68 -12.65 -9.18 1.48
N PHE A 69 -13.14 -10.30 0.96
CA PHE A 69 -14.56 -10.67 1.08
C PHE A 69 -14.91 -11.11 2.50
N ALA A 70 -14.00 -11.77 3.20
CA ALA A 70 -14.18 -12.20 4.58
C ALA A 70 -13.95 -11.10 5.63
N LYS A 71 -13.57 -9.88 5.24
CA LYS A 71 -13.16 -8.81 6.17
C LYS A 71 -14.17 -8.46 7.27
N ASP A 72 -15.46 -8.69 7.01
CA ASP A 72 -16.55 -8.37 7.94
C ASP A 72 -17.05 -9.59 8.73
N SER A 73 -16.51 -10.79 8.47
CA SER A 73 -16.97 -12.05 9.07
C SER A 73 -16.83 -12.10 10.59
N ILE A 74 -15.94 -11.28 11.16
CA ILE A 74 -15.75 -11.17 12.61
C ILE A 74 -16.75 -10.17 13.18
N ARG A 75 -17.87 -10.68 13.71
CA ARG A 75 -18.93 -9.90 14.41
C ARG A 75 -19.54 -8.75 13.58
N GLY A 76 -19.42 -8.79 12.25
CA GLY A 76 -19.88 -7.71 11.35
C GLY A 76 -18.99 -6.47 11.39
N ILE A 77 -17.72 -6.62 11.77
CA ILE A 77 -16.77 -5.52 11.96
C ILE A 77 -15.51 -5.81 11.15
N SER A 78 -15.21 -4.96 10.17
CA SER A 78 -13.91 -4.85 9.50
C SER A 78 -12.99 -3.83 10.18
N ALA A 79 -11.73 -3.75 9.76
CA ALA A 79 -10.75 -2.81 10.31
C ALA A 79 -11.23 -1.34 10.21
N GLY A 80 -11.70 -0.91 9.04
CA GLY A 80 -12.26 0.42 8.81
C GLY A 80 -13.54 0.66 9.59
N ARG A 81 -14.41 -0.34 9.74
CA ARG A 81 -15.62 -0.23 10.57
C ARG A 81 -15.30 -0.11 12.05
N TRP A 82 -14.29 -0.83 12.53
CA TRP A 82 -13.78 -0.71 13.89
C TRP A 82 -13.25 0.71 14.15
N ILE A 83 -12.42 1.26 13.25
CA ILE A 83 -11.92 2.64 13.32
C ILE A 83 -13.09 3.63 13.36
N MET A 84 -14.08 3.47 12.47
CA MET A 84 -15.25 4.35 12.41
C MET A 84 -16.29 4.12 13.53
N GLY A 85 -16.14 3.06 14.33
CA GLY A 85 -17.04 2.71 15.41
C GLY A 85 -18.44 2.34 14.93
N ILE A 86 -18.52 1.62 13.82
CA ILE A 86 -19.78 1.14 13.21
C ILE A 86 -19.70 -0.38 13.05
N MET A 87 -20.83 -1.03 12.87
CA MET A 87 -20.92 -2.47 12.69
C MET A 87 -22.10 -2.84 11.78
N VAL A 88 -22.04 -4.05 11.25
CA VAL A 88 -23.08 -4.62 10.40
C VAL A 88 -24.00 -5.48 11.25
N ARG A 89 -25.30 -5.32 11.03
CA ARG A 89 -26.36 -6.08 11.68
C ARG A 89 -27.41 -6.50 10.68
N ASP A 90 -28.22 -7.48 11.07
CA ASP A 90 -29.38 -7.88 10.28
C ASP A 90 -30.39 -6.72 10.20
N ALA A 91 -31.04 -6.55 9.04
CA ALA A 91 -32.01 -5.46 8.87
C ALA A 91 -33.33 -5.73 9.58
N ASP A 92 -33.71 -7.00 9.71
CA ASP A 92 -34.96 -7.45 10.33
C ASP A 92 -34.76 -7.56 11.86
N ASN A 93 -33.60 -8.06 12.31
CA ASN A 93 -33.21 -8.05 13.73
C ASN A 93 -31.85 -7.36 13.97
N PRO A 94 -31.83 -6.05 14.25
CA PRO A 94 -30.58 -5.29 14.45
C PRO A 94 -29.69 -5.77 15.60
N GLN A 95 -30.19 -6.58 16.55
CA GLN A 95 -29.36 -7.12 17.63
C GLN A 95 -28.49 -8.29 17.17
N GLU A 96 -28.86 -8.94 16.07
CA GLU A 96 -28.18 -10.13 15.57
C GLU A 96 -27.08 -9.80 14.56
N VAL A 97 -26.02 -10.60 14.61
CA VAL A 97 -24.95 -10.57 13.61
C VAL A 97 -25.34 -11.50 12.46
N PRO A 98 -25.40 -11.01 11.20
CA PRO A 98 -25.61 -11.88 10.06
C PRO A 98 -24.51 -12.96 9.98
N SER A 99 -24.85 -14.13 9.46
CA SER A 99 -23.90 -15.24 9.33
C SER A 99 -22.68 -14.85 8.48
N PRO A 100 -21.48 -15.42 8.76
CA PRO A 100 -20.27 -15.11 8.00
C PRO A 100 -20.42 -15.31 6.48
N GLY A 101 -21.11 -16.37 6.04
CA GLY A 101 -21.37 -16.62 4.62
C GLY A 101 -22.23 -15.53 3.97
N ARG A 102 -23.27 -15.04 4.68
CA ARG A 102 -24.09 -13.92 4.20
C ARG A 102 -23.28 -12.62 4.11
N LEU A 103 -22.36 -12.39 5.05
CA LEU A 103 -21.43 -11.26 4.99
C LEU A 103 -20.39 -11.38 3.87
N ALA A 104 -19.93 -12.59 3.55
CA ALA A 104 -19.03 -12.86 2.44
C ALA A 104 -19.72 -12.61 1.09
N ILE A 105 -20.93 -13.16 0.88
CA ILE A 105 -21.73 -12.91 -0.35
C ILE A 105 -22.03 -11.42 -0.49
N ARG A 106 -22.36 -10.74 0.63
CA ARG A 106 -22.53 -9.28 0.65
C ARG A 106 -21.30 -8.54 0.13
N ASN A 107 -20.11 -9.04 0.47
CA ASN A 107 -18.84 -8.43 0.08
C ASN A 107 -18.36 -8.87 -1.32
N LEU A 108 -18.93 -9.91 -1.93
CA LEU A 108 -18.62 -10.29 -3.31
C LEU A 108 -18.93 -9.15 -4.30
N PHE A 109 -19.94 -8.34 -4.02
CA PHE A 109 -20.26 -7.13 -4.79
C PHE A 109 -19.14 -6.08 -4.80
N LEU A 110 -18.14 -6.19 -3.90
CA LEU A 110 -16.93 -5.34 -3.92
C LEU A 110 -16.08 -5.53 -5.17
N ILE A 111 -16.27 -6.61 -5.95
CA ILE A 111 -15.66 -6.72 -7.28
C ILE A 111 -16.06 -5.52 -8.15
N LEU A 112 -17.31 -5.06 -8.01
CA LEU A 112 -17.84 -3.87 -8.68
C LEU A 112 -17.71 -2.64 -7.76
N TRP A 113 -16.55 -2.44 -7.13
CA TRP A 113 -16.35 -1.40 -6.14
C TRP A 113 -16.75 0.02 -6.58
N PRO A 114 -16.55 0.49 -7.85
CA PRO A 114 -16.99 1.82 -8.25
C PRO A 114 -18.52 1.94 -8.22
N VAL A 115 -19.20 0.89 -8.68
CA VAL A 115 -20.66 0.80 -8.70
C VAL A 115 -21.20 0.76 -7.27
N GLU A 116 -20.60 -0.05 -6.40
CA GLU A 116 -20.93 -0.10 -4.96
C GLU A 116 -20.77 1.26 -4.27
N PHE A 117 -19.70 1.99 -4.61
CA PHE A 117 -19.44 3.33 -4.07
C PHE A 117 -20.51 4.32 -4.52
N ILE A 118 -20.83 4.37 -5.82
CA ILE A 118 -21.89 5.22 -6.37
C ILE A 118 -23.25 4.86 -5.74
N ALA A 119 -23.57 3.57 -5.67
CA ALA A 119 -24.79 3.09 -5.04
C ALA A 119 -24.88 3.55 -3.58
N LEU A 120 -23.79 3.49 -2.81
CA LEU A 120 -23.75 3.98 -1.44
C LEU A 120 -23.94 5.51 -1.33
N ALA A 121 -23.33 6.26 -2.25
CA ALA A 121 -23.37 7.72 -2.25
C ALA A 121 -24.76 8.27 -2.58
N VAL A 122 -25.44 7.66 -3.56
CA VAL A 122 -26.73 8.14 -4.10
C VAL A 122 -27.92 7.54 -3.35
N SER A 123 -27.81 6.33 -2.81
CA SER A 123 -28.92 5.62 -2.17
C SER A 123 -29.58 6.42 -1.03
N PRO A 124 -30.90 6.69 -1.10
CA PRO A 124 -31.65 7.35 -0.02
C PRO A 124 -31.55 6.58 1.30
N GLU A 125 -31.63 5.25 1.22
CA GLU A 125 -31.51 4.30 2.34
C GLU A 125 -30.08 4.20 2.89
N LYS A 126 -29.11 4.85 2.24
CA LYS A 126 -27.68 4.80 2.58
C LYS A 126 -27.11 3.39 2.40
N LYS A 127 -27.80 2.45 1.76
CA LYS A 127 -27.37 1.06 1.55
C LYS A 127 -26.73 0.89 0.16
N ARG A 128 -25.62 0.15 0.10
CA ARG A 128 -25.00 -0.34 -1.15
C ARG A 128 -25.72 -1.58 -1.68
N LEU A 129 -25.36 -2.07 -2.87
CA LEU A 129 -26.04 -3.21 -3.50
C LEU A 129 -25.93 -4.46 -2.63
N GLY A 130 -24.73 -4.76 -2.12
CA GLY A 130 -24.55 -5.89 -1.21
C GLY A 130 -25.45 -5.81 0.03
N ASP A 131 -25.58 -4.61 0.63
CA ASP A 131 -26.41 -4.42 1.83
C ASP A 131 -27.90 -4.66 1.53
N LYS A 132 -28.37 -4.31 0.32
CA LYS A 132 -29.74 -4.58 -0.13
C LYS A 132 -29.96 -6.06 -0.40
N SER A 133 -29.08 -6.70 -1.15
CA SER A 133 -29.17 -8.12 -1.53
C SER A 133 -29.20 -9.03 -0.30
N MET A 134 -28.37 -8.72 0.69
CA MET A 134 -28.26 -9.53 1.90
C MET A 134 -29.07 -8.97 3.07
N LYS A 135 -30.02 -8.06 2.85
CA LYS A 135 -30.86 -7.43 3.91
C LYS A 135 -30.06 -7.09 5.18
N THR A 136 -28.96 -6.35 5.02
CA THR A 136 -28.13 -5.92 6.15
C THR A 136 -28.19 -4.41 6.34
N VAL A 137 -27.96 -3.96 7.57
CA VAL A 137 -27.89 -2.55 7.93
C VAL A 137 -26.60 -2.24 8.66
N VAL A 138 -26.10 -1.02 8.50
CA VAL A 138 -24.89 -0.55 9.18
C VAL A 138 -25.29 0.42 10.28
N VAL A 139 -25.03 0.03 11.52
CA VAL A 139 -25.40 0.77 12.73
C VAL A 139 -24.17 1.26 13.48
N LYS A 140 -24.34 2.22 14.39
CA LYS A 140 -23.27 2.60 15.32
C LYS A 140 -23.02 1.47 16.30
N ASN A 141 -21.75 1.17 16.56
CA ASN A 141 -21.40 0.19 17.59
C ASN A 141 -21.52 0.86 18.98
N PRO A 142 -22.41 0.37 19.86
CA PRO A 142 -22.54 0.92 21.22
C PRO A 142 -21.29 0.62 22.06
N ASN A 143 -20.70 -0.55 21.88
CA ASN A 143 -19.51 -1.03 22.58
C ASN A 143 -18.23 -0.74 21.78
N LYS A 144 -18.16 0.45 21.15
CA LYS A 144 -16.98 0.87 20.39
C LYS A 144 -15.81 1.21 21.33
N ALA A 145 -14.59 0.88 20.91
CA ALA A 145 -13.38 1.29 21.61
C ALA A 145 -13.29 2.82 21.77
N ALA A 146 -12.46 3.26 22.72
CA ALA A 146 -12.16 4.68 22.92
C ALA A 146 -11.69 5.34 21.61
N LYS A 147 -11.81 6.66 21.52
CA LYS A 147 -11.43 7.39 20.30
C LYS A 147 -9.92 7.26 20.01
N LEU A 148 -9.10 7.37 21.05
CA LEU A 148 -7.64 7.38 20.94
C LEU A 148 -7.06 6.15 20.20
N PRO A 149 -7.30 4.88 20.62
CA PRO A 149 -6.72 3.73 19.93
C PRO A 149 -7.15 3.62 18.46
N ARG A 150 -8.35 4.09 18.12
CA ARG A 150 -8.85 4.07 16.74
C ARG A 150 -8.17 5.11 15.86
N VAL A 151 -7.88 6.29 16.41
CA VAL A 151 -7.09 7.33 15.73
C VAL A 151 -5.64 6.87 15.58
N LEU A 152 -5.04 6.30 16.63
CA LEU A 152 -3.69 5.75 16.59
C LEU A 152 -3.56 4.64 15.55
N ALA A 153 -4.54 3.74 15.43
CA ALA A 153 -4.53 2.71 14.40
C ALA A 153 -4.58 3.31 12.98
N LEU A 154 -5.40 4.34 12.75
CA LEU A 154 -5.48 5.02 11.46
C LEU A 154 -4.16 5.73 11.11
N VAL A 155 -3.58 6.46 12.06
CA VAL A 155 -2.28 7.12 11.90
C VAL A 155 -1.18 6.09 11.68
N GLY A 156 -1.19 4.98 12.43
CA GLY A 156 -0.22 3.90 12.32
C GLY A 156 -0.24 3.22 10.96
N VAL A 157 -1.44 2.95 10.40
CA VAL A 157 -1.57 2.44 9.02
C VAL A 157 -0.99 3.42 8.00
N GLY A 158 -1.28 4.72 8.14
CA GLY A 158 -0.73 5.75 7.27
C GLY A 158 0.79 5.83 7.36
N LEU A 159 1.34 5.86 8.58
CA LEU A 159 2.79 5.89 8.82
C LEU A 159 3.47 4.63 8.27
N ALA A 160 2.89 3.44 8.47
CA ALA A 160 3.41 2.19 7.93
C ALA A 160 3.46 2.21 6.40
N PHE A 161 2.44 2.75 5.74
CA PHE A 161 2.44 2.95 4.29
C PHE A 161 3.58 3.88 3.83
N PHE A 162 3.75 5.04 4.48
CA PHE A 162 4.81 5.98 4.13
C PHE A 162 6.20 5.40 4.35
N VAL A 163 6.45 4.78 5.51
CA VAL A 163 7.74 4.16 5.83
C VAL A 163 8.03 3.02 4.86
N PHE A 164 7.07 2.14 4.60
CA PHE A 164 7.25 1.05 3.64
C PHE A 164 7.56 1.58 2.24
N SER A 165 6.79 2.56 1.75
CA SER A 165 6.98 3.11 0.40
C SER A 165 8.33 3.80 0.26
N PHE A 166 8.75 4.56 1.27
CA PHE A 166 10.05 5.23 1.29
C PHE A 166 11.20 4.22 1.28
N LEU A 167 11.20 3.25 2.20
CA LEU A 167 12.25 2.24 2.28
C LEU A 167 12.28 1.34 1.04
N PHE A 168 11.12 0.95 0.53
CA PHE A 168 11.03 0.13 -0.67
C PHE A 168 11.55 0.86 -1.90
N ALA A 169 11.15 2.13 -2.12
CA ALA A 169 11.62 2.92 -3.25
C ALA A 169 13.14 3.13 -3.22
N GLY A 170 13.71 3.47 -2.04
CA GLY A 170 15.15 3.61 -1.87
C GLY A 170 15.88 2.29 -2.14
N ASN A 171 15.37 1.19 -1.59
CA ASN A 171 15.94 -0.13 -1.82
C ASN A 171 15.83 -0.57 -3.29
N ALA A 172 14.71 -0.32 -3.96
CA ALA A 172 14.51 -0.63 -5.37
C ALA A 172 15.52 0.13 -6.25
N LEU A 173 15.72 1.43 -5.98
CA LEU A 173 16.69 2.23 -6.73
C LEU A 173 18.12 1.76 -6.49
N LYS A 174 18.51 1.49 -5.23
CA LYS A 174 19.87 1.03 -4.88
C LYS A 174 20.22 -0.37 -5.42
N ASN A 175 19.22 -1.18 -5.75
CA ASN A 175 19.43 -2.50 -6.34
C ASN A 175 19.35 -2.50 -7.87
N SER A 176 19.03 -1.37 -8.50
CA SER A 176 19.03 -1.25 -9.95
C SER A 176 20.45 -1.36 -10.52
N ASP A 177 20.56 -1.86 -11.75
CA ASP A 177 21.85 -1.97 -12.43
C ASP A 177 22.50 -0.61 -12.67
N ALA A 178 21.71 0.40 -13.04
CA ALA A 178 22.21 1.76 -13.25
C ALA A 178 22.85 2.33 -11.98
N TYR A 179 22.23 2.13 -10.81
CA TYR A 179 22.80 2.56 -9.54
C TYR A 179 24.09 1.82 -9.19
N LYS A 180 24.14 0.50 -9.40
CA LYS A 180 25.34 -0.30 -9.14
C LYS A 180 26.51 0.15 -10.00
N ILE A 181 26.27 0.44 -11.28
CA ILE A 181 27.29 1.00 -12.19
C ILE A 181 27.69 2.41 -11.75
N ALA A 182 26.75 3.28 -11.42
CA ALA A 182 27.04 4.63 -10.93
C ALA A 182 27.96 4.60 -9.70
N VAL A 183 27.66 3.74 -8.72
CA VAL A 183 28.48 3.54 -7.53
C VAL A 183 29.88 3.03 -7.89
N LYS A 184 29.97 2.04 -8.79
CA LYS A 184 31.27 1.53 -9.25
C LYS A 184 32.12 2.64 -9.85
N GLU A 185 31.56 3.51 -10.69
CA GLU A 185 32.28 4.63 -11.30
C GLU A 185 32.68 5.68 -10.25
N ILE A 186 31.84 5.96 -9.25
CA ILE A 186 32.15 6.83 -8.12
C ILE A 186 33.37 6.31 -7.34
N GLU A 187 33.44 5.00 -7.08
CA GLU A 187 34.52 4.38 -6.31
C GLU A 187 35.88 4.41 -7.01
N HIS A 188 35.90 4.56 -8.33
CA HIS A 188 37.13 4.64 -9.12
C HIS A 188 37.53 6.09 -9.48
N ASN A 189 36.74 7.09 -9.11
CA ASN A 189 37.01 8.48 -9.41
C ASN A 189 37.96 9.11 -8.36
N GLU A 190 39.20 9.36 -8.76
CA GLU A 190 40.24 9.91 -7.87
C GLU A 190 39.84 11.26 -7.25
N GLU A 191 39.17 12.13 -8.01
CA GLU A 191 38.74 13.44 -7.53
C GLU A 191 37.74 13.33 -6.37
N ILE A 192 36.77 12.41 -6.48
CA ILE A 192 35.82 12.12 -5.39
C ILE A 192 36.55 11.54 -4.18
N LEU A 193 37.48 10.60 -4.39
CA LEU A 193 38.20 9.94 -3.30
C LEU A 193 39.06 10.93 -2.53
N GLU A 194 39.76 11.82 -3.21
CA GLU A 194 40.58 12.87 -2.58
C GLU A 194 39.72 13.83 -1.76
N GLU A 195 38.61 14.27 -2.35
CA GLU A 195 37.70 15.26 -1.79
C GLU A 195 36.94 14.72 -0.58
N THR A 196 36.43 13.49 -0.66
CA THR A 196 35.76 12.80 0.46
C THR A 196 36.76 12.24 1.47
N GLY A 197 38.05 12.12 1.11
CA GLY A 197 39.07 11.45 1.90
C GLY A 197 38.86 9.93 2.01
N GLY A 198 38.20 9.33 1.03
CA GLY A 198 37.70 7.96 1.03
C GLY A 198 36.23 7.86 1.41
N ILE A 199 35.57 6.81 0.91
CA ILE A 199 34.13 6.60 1.00
C ILE A 199 33.80 5.69 2.18
N LYS A 200 32.92 6.15 3.08
CA LYS A 200 32.32 5.35 4.16
C LYS A 200 31.07 4.60 3.71
N GLY A 201 30.35 5.17 2.74
CA GLY A 201 29.12 4.57 2.21
C GLY A 201 28.28 5.57 1.43
N TYR A 202 27.00 5.22 1.26
CA TYR A 202 26.05 5.98 0.45
C TYR A 202 24.76 6.24 1.23
N GLY A 203 24.13 7.38 0.93
CA GLY A 203 22.84 7.77 1.49
C GLY A 203 21.75 6.68 1.32
N MET A 204 20.74 6.72 2.19
CA MET A 204 19.66 5.72 2.20
C MET A 204 18.73 5.84 0.98
N MET A 205 18.55 7.06 0.47
CA MET A 205 17.61 7.36 -0.60
C MET A 205 18.32 8.17 -1.69
N PRO A 206 18.81 7.52 -2.75
CA PRO A 206 19.21 8.23 -3.96
C PRO A 206 17.98 8.89 -4.60
N LYS A 207 18.17 9.99 -5.31
CA LYS A 207 17.10 10.63 -6.09
C LYS A 207 17.37 10.45 -7.57
N GLY A 208 16.34 10.69 -8.38
CA GLY A 208 16.47 10.66 -9.83
C GLY A 208 15.47 9.74 -10.50
N ASN A 209 15.78 9.38 -11.75
CA ASN A 209 14.93 8.54 -12.58
C ASN A 209 15.77 7.52 -13.34
N ILE A 210 15.15 6.38 -13.64
CA ILE A 210 15.67 5.35 -14.55
C ILE A 210 14.53 5.02 -15.50
N SER A 211 14.78 5.15 -16.80
CA SER A 211 13.83 4.81 -17.86
C SER A 211 14.47 3.79 -18.77
N ILE A 212 13.73 2.73 -19.12
CA ILE A 212 14.16 1.72 -20.08
C ILE A 212 13.03 1.49 -21.09
N VAL A 213 13.31 1.76 -22.36
CA VAL A 213 12.36 1.60 -23.47
C VAL A 213 13.03 0.79 -24.58
N ASN A 214 12.47 -0.37 -24.91
CA ASN A 214 12.98 -1.27 -25.96
C ASN A 214 14.47 -1.62 -25.81
N GLY A 215 14.91 -1.84 -24.56
CA GLY A 215 16.30 -2.18 -24.25
C GLY A 215 17.26 -0.97 -24.22
N ARG A 216 16.83 0.21 -24.68
CA ARG A 216 17.55 1.47 -24.45
C ARG A 216 17.20 2.05 -23.11
N GLY A 217 18.19 2.51 -22.36
CA GLY A 217 17.99 3.08 -21.04
C GLY A 217 18.65 4.44 -20.87
N GLU A 218 18.01 5.30 -20.10
CA GLU A 218 18.55 6.55 -19.59
C GLU A 218 18.34 6.59 -18.08
N ALA A 219 19.37 6.98 -17.34
CA ALA A 219 19.31 7.12 -15.89
C ALA A 219 19.99 8.42 -15.47
N GLN A 220 19.28 9.21 -14.68
CA GLN A 220 19.83 10.39 -14.02
C GLN A 220 19.69 10.16 -12.52
N LEU A 221 20.82 10.05 -11.82
CA LEU A 221 20.86 9.68 -10.40
C LEU A 221 21.62 10.74 -9.59
N GLU A 222 21.02 11.18 -8.50
CA GLU A 222 21.65 12.00 -7.47
C GLU A 222 21.96 11.09 -6.27
N ILE A 223 23.25 10.93 -5.98
CA ILE A 223 23.77 9.99 -4.99
C ILE A 223 24.55 10.76 -3.93
N ASN A 224 24.09 10.66 -2.68
CA ASN A 224 24.84 11.20 -1.54
C ASN A 224 25.96 10.23 -1.17
N VAL A 225 27.21 10.67 -1.30
CA VAL A 225 28.41 9.93 -0.93
C VAL A 225 28.85 10.37 0.46
N THR A 226 28.91 9.44 1.40
CA THR A 226 29.34 9.72 2.78
C THR A 226 30.84 9.48 2.87
N GLY A 227 31.60 10.53 3.21
CA GLY A 227 33.06 10.52 3.18
C GLY A 227 33.71 10.44 4.56
N ASN A 228 35.03 10.24 4.57
CA ASN A 228 35.84 10.36 5.77
C ASN A 228 35.99 11.81 6.24
N LYS A 229 36.20 12.73 5.30
CA LYS A 229 36.40 14.17 5.53
C LYS A 229 35.09 14.96 5.40
N LYS A 230 34.38 14.77 4.30
CA LYS A 230 33.09 15.43 4.03
C LYS A 230 32.19 14.56 3.16
N ASP A 231 30.91 14.82 3.27
CA ASP A 231 29.89 14.22 2.42
C ASP A 231 29.71 15.12 1.19
N ILE A 232 29.50 14.49 0.03
CA ILE A 232 29.26 15.21 -1.24
C ILE A 232 28.03 14.63 -1.95
N THR A 233 27.41 15.44 -2.81
CA THR A 233 26.32 14.99 -3.67
C THR A 233 26.84 14.83 -5.08
N VAL A 234 26.60 13.64 -5.65
CA VAL A 234 27.09 13.27 -6.98
C VAL A 234 25.91 13.08 -7.91
N ASN A 235 25.91 13.78 -9.03
CA ASN A 235 24.96 13.61 -10.12
C ASN A 235 25.60 12.75 -11.22
N VAL A 236 24.92 11.67 -11.60
CA VAL A 236 25.39 10.70 -12.58
C VAL A 236 24.37 10.58 -13.69
N PHE A 237 24.82 10.72 -14.93
CA PHE A 237 24.02 10.43 -16.11
C PHE A 237 24.56 9.17 -16.80
N LEU A 238 23.71 8.16 -16.94
CA LEU A 238 24.04 6.88 -17.58
C LEU A 238 23.11 6.60 -18.76
N THR A 239 23.66 5.93 -19.76
CA THR A 239 22.89 5.40 -20.88
C THR A 239 23.11 3.91 -21.03
N LYS A 240 22.17 3.23 -21.67
CA LYS A 240 22.24 1.80 -21.99
C LYS A 240 21.76 1.59 -23.41
N GLU A 241 22.55 0.94 -24.25
CA GLU A 241 22.10 0.44 -25.54
C GLU A 241 21.54 -0.99 -25.42
N PRO A 242 20.72 -1.47 -26.38
CA PRO A 242 20.17 -2.81 -26.34
C PRO A 242 21.28 -3.86 -26.27
N HIS A 243 21.15 -4.80 -25.34
CA HIS A 243 22.13 -5.87 -25.08
C HIS A 243 23.50 -5.42 -24.55
N GLU A 244 23.66 -4.14 -24.18
CA GLU A 244 24.86 -3.63 -23.52
C GLU A 244 24.63 -3.37 -22.03
N GLU A 245 25.73 -3.23 -21.27
CA GLU A 245 25.68 -2.75 -19.89
C GLU A 245 25.47 -1.22 -19.84
N TRP A 246 25.04 -0.71 -18.69
CA TRP A 246 24.97 0.74 -18.46
C TRP A 246 26.35 1.37 -18.57
N LYS A 247 26.44 2.53 -19.21
CA LYS A 247 27.67 3.31 -19.40
C LYS A 247 27.49 4.71 -18.84
N LEU A 248 28.50 5.19 -18.12
CA LEU A 248 28.58 6.56 -17.67
C LEU A 248 28.75 7.49 -18.88
N VAL A 249 27.92 8.52 -18.95
CA VAL A 249 28.02 9.57 -19.98
C VAL A 249 28.55 10.86 -19.36
N GLU A 250 27.99 11.26 -18.23
CA GLU A 250 28.35 12.50 -17.57
C GLU A 250 28.36 12.33 -16.05
N PHE A 251 29.26 13.08 -15.43
CA PHE A 251 29.47 13.14 -14.01
C PHE A 251 29.55 14.60 -13.57
N SER A 252 28.75 15.00 -12.58
CA SER A 252 28.87 16.32 -11.94
C SER A 252 28.68 16.21 -10.43
N LYS A 253 29.21 17.19 -9.68
CA LYS A 253 29.18 17.21 -8.22
C LYS A 253 28.72 18.57 -7.71
N GLU A 254 27.99 18.54 -6.60
CA GLU A 254 27.56 19.72 -5.82
C GLU A 254 28.24 19.75 -4.45
#